data_AF-A0A1H7IUC0-F1
#
_entry.id   AF-A0A1H7IUC0-F1
#
_cell.length_a   1.000
_cell.length_b   1.000
_cell.length_c   1.000
_cell.angle_alpha   90.00
_cell.angle_beta   90.00
_cell.angle_gamma   90.00
#
_symmetry.space_group_name_H-M   'P 1'
#
loop_
_entity.id
_entity.type
_entity.pdbx_description
1 polymer ?
#
loop_
_entity_poly.entity_id
_entity_poly.type
_entity_poly.pdbx_seq_one_letter_code
_entity_poly.pdbx_strand_id
1 'polypeptide(L)'
;MDYPLRFVDQLRPHLKALRKRRGLTQAQAGALIGVSQARVAEIEAGPGAVSFEQLMKLLSALGASFILREDEPSASMPDTVDEQGRAHDVLPDDDVKLPQGQGKWTVRRMSDQSVLASLVPEDLADPAEGVAAQRPGMGALLRELRALNPDKTVEPTSRRNFLIRAKRETW
;
A
#
# COMPACT_ATOMS: atom_id res chain seq x y z
N MET A 1 -0.68 -13.97 -18.07
CA MET A 1 -0.56 -14.03 -16.60
C MET A 1 -0.83 -12.64 -16.11
N ASP A 2 -1.84 -12.48 -15.27
CA ASP A 2 -2.28 -11.18 -14.79
C ASP A 2 -1.80 -11.00 -13.36
N TYR A 3 -1.17 -9.88 -13.08
CA TYR A 3 -0.68 -9.54 -11.75
C TYR A 3 -1.46 -8.32 -11.27
N PRO A 4 -2.39 -8.46 -10.32
CA PRO A 4 -3.11 -7.30 -9.80
C PRO A 4 -2.13 -6.42 -9.01
N LEU A 5 -1.91 -5.20 -9.51
CA LEU A 5 -1.05 -4.21 -8.89
C LEU A 5 -1.91 -3.18 -8.17
N ARG A 6 -1.73 -3.07 -6.87
CA ARG A 6 -2.41 -2.09 -6.02
C ARG A 6 -1.55 -0.84 -5.77
N PHE A 7 -0.23 -0.98 -5.87
CA PHE A 7 0.73 0.10 -5.60
C PHE A 7 1.84 0.15 -6.65
N VAL A 8 2.33 1.35 -6.93
CA VAL A 8 3.33 1.59 -7.98
C VAL A 8 4.66 0.86 -7.69
N ASP A 9 5.07 0.73 -6.43
CA ASP A 9 6.31 0.04 -6.06
C ASP A 9 6.32 -1.44 -6.46
N GLN A 10 5.14 -2.06 -6.61
CA GLN A 10 5.02 -3.43 -7.07
C GLN A 10 5.50 -3.59 -8.52
N LEU A 11 5.49 -2.53 -9.34
CA LEU A 11 5.99 -2.56 -10.71
C LEU A 11 7.50 -2.80 -10.82
N ARG A 12 8.29 -2.40 -9.83
CA ARG A 12 9.76 -2.46 -9.87
C ARG A 12 10.30 -3.86 -10.22
N PRO A 13 9.95 -4.92 -9.47
CA PRO A 13 10.39 -6.27 -9.81
C PRO A 13 9.82 -6.74 -11.16
N HIS A 14 8.60 -6.34 -11.52
CA HIS A 14 7.98 -6.75 -12.78
C HIS A 14 8.67 -6.15 -14.01
N LEU A 15 9.00 -4.85 -14.00
CA LEU A 15 9.72 -4.19 -15.09
C LEU A 15 11.08 -4.86 -15.33
N LYS A 16 11.85 -5.06 -14.26
CA LYS A 16 13.16 -5.72 -14.33
C LYS A 16 13.04 -7.17 -14.84
N ALA A 17 12.05 -7.92 -14.36
CA ALA A 17 11.81 -9.29 -14.79
C ALA A 17 11.40 -9.37 -16.26
N LEU A 18 10.47 -8.51 -16.71
CA LEU A 18 10.03 -8.45 -18.11
C LEU A 18 11.20 -8.12 -19.04
N ARG A 19 12.02 -7.12 -18.70
CA ARG A 19 13.22 -6.79 -19.46
C ARG A 19 14.17 -7.98 -19.59
N LYS A 20 14.48 -8.63 -18.46
CA LYS A 20 15.37 -9.80 -18.44
C LYS A 20 14.80 -10.99 -19.22
N ARG A 21 13.49 -11.24 -19.13
CA ARG A 21 12.80 -12.30 -19.91
C ARG A 21 12.91 -12.09 -21.41
N ARG A 22 13.12 -10.85 -21.86
CA ARG A 22 13.38 -10.50 -23.25
C ARG A 22 14.86 -10.46 -23.63
N GLY A 23 15.77 -10.77 -22.71
CA GLY A 23 17.20 -10.72 -22.95
C GLY A 23 17.74 -9.30 -23.16
N LEU A 24 16.99 -8.26 -22.77
CA LEU A 24 17.39 -6.88 -22.98
C LEU A 24 18.26 -6.35 -21.84
N THR A 25 19.30 -5.60 -22.17
CA THR A 25 20.00 -4.72 -21.22
C THR A 25 19.19 -3.44 -20.98
N GLN A 26 19.52 -2.67 -19.94
CA GLN A 26 18.88 -1.37 -19.71
C GLN A 26 19.14 -0.40 -20.87
N ALA A 27 20.32 -0.45 -21.48
CA ALA A 27 20.66 0.39 -22.62
C ALA A 27 19.82 0.03 -23.86
N GLN A 28 19.64 -1.27 -24.13
CA GLN A 28 18.79 -1.73 -25.23
C GLN A 28 17.32 -1.37 -25.01
N ALA A 29 16.80 -1.54 -23.78
CA ALA A 29 15.44 -1.11 -23.44
C ALA A 29 15.28 0.41 -23.58
N GLY A 30 16.30 1.19 -23.22
CA GLY A 30 16.30 2.65 -23.36
C GLY A 30 16.27 3.07 -24.81
N ALA A 31 17.06 2.43 -25.67
CA ALA A 31 17.08 2.68 -27.11
C ALA A 31 15.69 2.46 -27.76
N LEU A 32 14.94 1.44 -27.31
CA LEU A 32 13.58 1.17 -27.81
C LEU A 32 12.57 2.29 -27.51
N ILE A 33 12.80 3.09 -26.48
CA ILE A 33 11.90 4.18 -26.06
C ILE A 33 12.56 5.57 -26.16
N GLY A 34 13.74 5.65 -26.78
CA GLY A 34 14.47 6.91 -26.99
C GLY A 34 15.03 7.56 -25.71
N VAL A 35 15.42 6.77 -24.71
CA VAL A 35 16.02 7.28 -23.44
C VAL A 35 17.37 6.62 -23.14
N SER A 36 18.15 7.24 -22.25
CA SER A 36 19.45 6.72 -21.84
C SER A 36 19.33 5.46 -20.97
N GLN A 37 20.41 4.67 -20.88
CA GLN A 37 20.49 3.54 -19.95
C GLN A 37 20.23 3.96 -18.49
N ALA A 38 20.84 5.07 -18.06
CA ALA A 38 20.67 5.61 -16.71
C ALA A 38 19.20 5.92 -16.43
N ARG A 39 18.49 6.50 -17.41
CA ARG A 39 17.07 6.78 -17.29
C ARG A 39 16.22 5.53 -17.12
N VAL A 40 16.54 4.44 -17.83
CA VAL A 40 15.86 3.14 -17.60
C VAL A 40 16.14 2.60 -16.20
N ALA A 41 17.37 2.73 -15.70
CA ALA A 41 17.72 2.30 -14.34
C ALA A 41 16.93 3.09 -13.27
N GLU A 42 16.80 4.40 -13.45
CA GLU A 42 15.95 5.25 -12.60
C GLU A 42 14.48 4.82 -12.65
N ILE A 43 13.94 4.56 -13.84
CA ILE A 43 12.54 4.08 -13.99
C ILE A 43 12.34 2.73 -13.29
N GLU A 44 13.26 1.78 -13.46
CA GLU A 44 13.20 0.48 -12.77
C GLU A 44 13.32 0.61 -11.25
N ALA A 45 14.07 1.61 -10.77
CA ALA A 45 14.25 1.89 -9.35
C ALA A 45 13.10 2.67 -8.72
N GLY A 46 12.42 3.54 -9.48
CA GLY A 46 11.31 4.37 -9.00
C GLY A 46 10.26 4.64 -10.09
N PRO A 47 9.41 3.67 -10.43
CA PRO A 47 8.42 3.79 -11.51
C PRO A 47 7.38 4.90 -11.28
N GLY A 48 7.16 5.31 -10.02
CA GLY A 48 6.23 6.39 -9.67
C GLY A 48 6.78 7.80 -9.86
N ALA A 49 8.08 7.95 -10.12
CA ALA A 49 8.73 9.24 -10.35
C ALA A 49 8.70 9.67 -11.83
N VAL A 50 8.12 8.85 -12.72
CA VAL A 50 8.05 9.13 -14.15
C VAL A 50 6.61 9.32 -14.61
N SER A 51 6.41 9.95 -15.76
CA SER A 51 5.06 10.12 -16.30
C SER A 51 4.46 8.76 -16.66
N PHE A 52 3.13 8.66 -16.51
CA PHE A 52 2.41 7.44 -16.89
C PHE A 52 2.63 7.08 -18.36
N GLU A 53 2.76 8.08 -19.24
CA GLU A 53 3.08 7.88 -20.66
C GLU A 53 4.45 7.23 -20.87
N GLN A 54 5.49 7.67 -20.15
CA GLN A 54 6.82 7.04 -20.21
C GLN A 54 6.79 5.60 -19.71
N LEU A 55 6.04 5.34 -18.64
CA LEU A 55 5.85 4.00 -18.10
C LEU A 55 5.14 3.08 -19.11
N MET A 56 4.09 3.57 -19.77
CA MET A 56 3.37 2.84 -20.83
C MET A 56 4.28 2.53 -22.02
N LYS A 57 5.11 3.50 -22.46
CA LYS A 57 6.09 3.28 -23.53
C LYS A 57 7.08 2.18 -23.16
N LEU A 58 7.63 2.20 -21.95
CA LEU A 58 8.54 1.16 -21.48
C LEU A 58 7.83 -0.19 -21.42
N LEU A 59 6.64 -0.29 -20.82
CA LEU A 59 5.88 -1.53 -20.75
C LEU A 59 5.59 -2.10 -22.14
N SER A 60 5.20 -1.27 -23.11
CA SER A 60 4.98 -1.68 -24.49
C SER A 60 6.26 -2.23 -25.14
N ALA A 61 7.41 -1.57 -24.96
CA ALA A 61 8.71 -2.07 -25.41
C ALA A 61 9.08 -3.42 -24.76
N LEU A 62 8.68 -3.62 -23.50
CA LEU A 62 8.81 -4.88 -22.76
C LEU A 62 7.65 -5.85 -23.02
N GLY A 63 6.68 -5.46 -23.87
CA GLY A 63 5.49 -6.19 -24.30
C GLY A 63 4.60 -6.67 -23.17
N ALA A 64 4.42 -5.77 -22.23
CA ALA A 64 3.35 -5.78 -21.27
C ALA A 64 2.41 -4.59 -21.55
N SER A 65 1.20 -4.66 -21.01
CA SER A 65 0.18 -3.63 -21.08
C SER A 65 -0.48 -3.45 -19.71
N PHE A 66 -1.19 -2.35 -19.53
CA PHE A 66 -2.10 -2.19 -18.40
C PHE A 66 -3.49 -2.69 -18.78
N ILE A 67 -4.20 -3.22 -17.77
CA ILE A 67 -5.61 -3.56 -17.85
C ILE A 67 -6.28 -2.80 -16.71
N LEU A 68 -7.27 -1.98 -17.05
CA LEU A 68 -8.16 -1.37 -16.07
C LEU A 68 -9.33 -2.32 -15.85
N ARG A 69 -9.56 -2.70 -14.60
CA ARG A 69 -10.68 -3.53 -14.18
C ARG A 69 -11.35 -2.83 -13.01
N GLU A 70 -12.67 -2.73 -13.05
CA GLU A 70 -13.44 -2.35 -11.88
C GLU A 70 -13.37 -3.51 -10.87
N ASP A 71 -12.94 -3.20 -9.64
CA ASP A 71 -13.06 -4.16 -8.55
C ASP A 71 -14.56 -4.32 -8.28
N GLU A 72 -15.14 -5.43 -8.76
CA GLU A 72 -16.49 -5.82 -8.36
C GLU A 72 -16.54 -5.83 -6.83
N PRO A 73 -17.47 -5.09 -6.19
CA PRO A 73 -17.70 -5.25 -4.77
C PRO A 73 -18.06 -6.71 -4.57
N SER A 74 -17.20 -7.48 -3.89
CA SER A 74 -17.50 -8.89 -3.66
C SER A 74 -18.78 -8.93 -2.85
N ALA A 75 -19.90 -9.27 -3.49
CA ALA A 75 -21.14 -9.64 -2.86
C ALA A 75 -20.94 -11.03 -2.22
N SER A 76 -20.11 -11.05 -1.19
CA SER A 76 -19.83 -12.17 -0.31
C SER A 76 -19.23 -11.62 0.98
N MET A 77 -19.90 -10.63 1.57
CA MET A 77 -20.11 -10.62 3.00
C MET A 77 -21.56 -11.07 3.17
N PRO A 78 -21.83 -12.30 3.63
CA PRO A 78 -23.10 -12.53 4.28
C PRO A 78 -23.09 -11.65 5.54
N ASP A 79 -23.89 -10.58 5.52
CA ASP A 79 -24.52 -10.05 6.72
C ASP A 79 -25.36 -11.18 7.31
N THR A 80 -24.70 -12.08 8.03
CA THR A 80 -25.36 -12.93 9.02
C THR A 80 -24.59 -12.71 10.30
N VAL A 81 -25.07 -11.74 11.06
CA VAL A 81 -25.07 -11.82 12.52
C VAL A 81 -25.63 -13.20 12.88
N ASP A 82 -24.74 -14.12 13.24
CA ASP A 82 -25.09 -15.23 14.12
C ASP A 82 -23.98 -15.29 15.17
N GLU A 83 -24.32 -14.78 16.35
CA GLU A 83 -23.60 -15.08 17.56
C GLU A 83 -23.66 -16.61 17.80
N GLN A 84 -22.70 -17.11 18.58
CA GLN A 84 -22.62 -18.48 19.11
C GLN A 84 -22.11 -19.59 18.16
N GLY A 85 -20.78 -19.76 18.18
CA GLY A 85 -20.19 -21.06 18.53
C GLY A 85 -19.60 -21.89 17.39
N ARG A 86 -18.30 -21.70 17.13
CA ARG A 86 -17.29 -22.77 17.27
C ARG A 86 -15.87 -22.21 17.20
N ALA A 87 -15.17 -22.42 18.31
CA ALA A 87 -13.79 -22.08 18.55
C ALA A 87 -12.83 -22.64 17.47
N HIS A 88 -12.08 -21.74 16.84
CA HIS A 88 -10.75 -22.00 16.32
C HIS A 88 -9.90 -20.76 16.65
N ASP A 89 -9.16 -20.85 17.75
CA ASP A 89 -8.10 -19.95 18.24
C ASP A 89 -8.15 -18.48 17.76
N VAL A 90 -8.91 -17.69 18.50
CA VAL A 90 -8.62 -16.26 18.65
C VAL A 90 -7.36 -16.15 19.50
N LEU A 91 -6.21 -15.89 18.87
CA LEU A 91 -5.08 -15.30 19.57
C LEU A 91 -5.28 -13.77 19.58
N PRO A 92 -5.10 -13.07 20.72
CA PRO A 92 -5.41 -11.66 20.84
C PRO A 92 -4.57 -10.80 19.88
N ASP A 93 -5.21 -9.91 19.13
CA ASP A 93 -4.57 -8.84 18.35
C ASP A 93 -4.25 -7.64 19.27
N ASP A 94 -3.47 -7.88 20.33
CA ASP A 94 -3.29 -6.93 21.46
C ASP A 94 -2.02 -6.07 21.38
N ASP A 95 -1.10 -6.31 20.45
CA ASP A 95 0.21 -5.67 20.58
C ASP A 95 0.22 -4.20 20.06
N VAL A 96 -0.73 -3.76 19.25
CA VAL A 96 -0.68 -2.43 18.60
C VAL A 96 -1.73 -1.48 19.18
N LYS A 97 -1.27 -0.42 19.86
CA LYS A 97 -2.13 0.63 20.43
C LYS A 97 -2.49 1.67 19.37
N LEU A 98 -3.79 1.83 19.10
CA LEU A 98 -4.31 2.79 18.12
C LEU A 98 -4.92 4.04 18.79
N PRO A 99 -4.90 5.21 18.12
CA PRO A 99 -5.53 6.42 18.61
C PRO A 99 -7.03 6.28 18.76
N GLN A 100 -7.59 6.69 19.90
CA GLN A 100 -9.04 6.77 20.10
C GLN A 100 -9.53 8.19 19.74
N GLY A 101 -10.61 8.30 18.96
CA GLY A 101 -11.27 9.58 18.64
C GLY A 101 -10.96 10.20 17.27
N GLN A 102 -10.14 9.56 16.42
CA GLN A 102 -9.76 10.08 15.09
C GLN A 102 -10.53 9.45 13.91
N GLY A 103 -11.53 8.62 14.22
CA GLY A 103 -12.30 7.83 13.28
C GLY A 103 -12.06 6.33 13.44
N LYS A 104 -12.74 5.54 12.61
CA LYS A 104 -12.65 4.07 12.64
C LYS A 104 -11.30 3.60 12.07
N TRP A 105 -10.55 2.85 12.86
CA TRP A 105 -9.31 2.22 12.41
C TRP A 105 -9.56 0.77 11.98
N THR A 106 -8.83 0.34 10.96
CA THR A 106 -8.74 -1.06 10.52
C THR A 106 -7.31 -1.54 10.68
N VAL A 107 -7.16 -2.77 11.14
CA VAL A 107 -5.86 -3.38 11.41
C VAL A 107 -5.75 -4.65 10.58
N ARG A 108 -4.59 -4.83 9.93
CA ARG A 108 -4.31 -6.05 9.18
C ARG A 108 -2.89 -6.54 9.48
N ARG A 109 -2.77 -7.72 10.08
CA ARG A 109 -1.47 -8.40 10.23
C ARG A 109 -0.99 -8.94 8.87
N MET A 110 0.28 -8.71 8.57
CA MET A 110 0.97 -9.15 7.36
C MET A 110 1.80 -10.42 7.65
N SER A 111 2.23 -11.11 6.59
CA SER A 111 2.96 -12.39 6.67
C SER A 111 4.33 -12.30 7.35
N ASP A 112 4.90 -11.10 7.42
CA ASP A 112 6.18 -10.80 8.09
C ASP A 112 6.00 -10.35 9.55
N GLN A 113 4.83 -10.63 10.14
CA GLN A 113 4.41 -10.18 11.47
C GLN A 113 4.24 -8.66 11.62
N SER A 114 4.37 -7.87 10.54
CA SER A 114 4.04 -6.44 10.58
C SER A 114 2.53 -6.22 10.60
N VAL A 115 2.10 -5.07 11.09
CA VAL A 115 0.69 -4.71 11.23
C VAL A 115 0.43 -3.43 10.46
N LEU A 116 -0.49 -3.49 9.49
CA LEU A 116 -0.95 -2.32 8.74
C LEU A 116 -2.16 -1.72 9.46
N ALA A 117 -2.01 -0.51 9.98
CA ALA A 117 -3.08 0.31 10.54
C ALA A 117 -3.56 1.32 9.50
N SER A 118 -4.85 1.28 9.18
CA SER A 118 -5.49 2.10 8.17
C SER A 118 -6.68 2.86 8.76
N LEU A 119 -6.64 4.19 8.66
CA LEU A 119 -7.76 5.03 9.09
C LEU A 119 -8.83 5.04 7.99
N VAL A 120 -10.00 4.48 8.31
CA VAL A 120 -11.16 4.45 7.41
C VAL A 120 -11.81 5.83 7.41
N PRO A 121 -12.03 6.46 6.24
CA PRO A 121 -12.88 7.64 6.17
C PRO A 121 -14.31 7.25 6.55
N GLU A 122 -14.82 7.85 7.62
CA GLU A 122 -16.26 7.90 7.84
C GLU A 122 -16.84 8.90 6.85
N ASP A 123 -17.47 8.43 5.77
CA ASP A 123 -18.39 9.25 4.98
C ASP A 123 -19.77 8.59 5.09
N LEU A 124 -20.60 9.15 5.96
CA LEU A 124 -22.07 9.27 5.91
C LEU A 124 -22.54 9.82 7.26
N ALA A 125 -22.32 11.11 7.48
CA ALA A 125 -23.15 11.90 8.39
C ALA A 125 -23.48 13.21 7.67
N ASP A 126 -24.76 13.56 7.67
CA ASP A 126 -25.34 14.73 7.03
C ASP A 126 -24.50 16.01 7.21
N PRO A 127 -24.43 16.91 6.21
CA PRO A 127 -23.66 18.16 6.28
C PRO A 127 -24.27 19.22 7.20
N ALA A 128 -25.16 18.83 8.11
CA ALA A 128 -25.85 19.71 9.04
C ALA A 128 -25.48 19.36 10.48
N GLU A 129 -24.26 19.70 10.89
CA GLU A 129 -23.99 20.34 12.18
C GLU A 129 -22.50 20.67 12.32
N GLY A 130 -22.26 21.86 12.85
CA GLY A 130 -20.95 22.48 12.89
C GLY A 130 -19.99 21.75 13.83
N VAL A 131 -18.78 21.53 13.31
CA VAL A 131 -17.48 22.00 13.82
C VAL A 131 -16.50 21.28 12.91
N ALA A 132 -15.78 22.01 12.06
CA ALA A 132 -14.68 21.44 11.29
C ALA A 132 -13.58 21.01 12.29
N ALA A 133 -13.72 19.82 12.87
CA ALA A 133 -12.69 19.20 13.67
C ALA A 133 -11.45 19.15 12.78
N GLN A 134 -10.43 19.90 13.18
CA GLN A 134 -9.17 20.04 12.46
C GLN A 134 -8.62 18.62 12.21
N ARG A 135 -8.85 18.07 11.01
CA ARG A 135 -8.49 16.68 10.73
C ARG A 135 -6.98 16.55 10.90
N PRO A 136 -6.49 15.66 11.78
CA PRO A 136 -5.08 15.56 12.06
C PRO A 136 -4.32 15.25 10.77
N GLY A 137 -3.39 16.12 10.40
CA GLY A 137 -2.49 15.86 9.28
C GLY A 137 -1.67 14.60 9.53
N MET A 138 -1.14 13.98 8.47
CA MET A 138 -0.32 12.76 8.55
C MET A 138 0.79 12.82 9.62
N GLY A 139 1.41 14.00 9.84
CA GLY A 139 2.44 14.19 10.85
C GLY A 139 1.92 14.20 12.31
N ALA A 140 0.65 14.52 12.54
CA ALA A 140 0.01 14.36 13.85
C ALA A 140 -0.30 12.88 14.11
N LEU A 141 -0.92 12.21 13.13
CA LEU A 141 -1.21 10.77 13.18
C LEU A 141 0.04 9.92 13.44
N LEU A 142 1.14 10.22 12.73
CA LEU A 142 2.40 9.50 12.89
C LEU A 142 3.05 9.70 14.28
N ARG A 143 3.00 10.92 14.82
CA ARG A 143 3.55 11.22 16.16
C ARG A 143 2.77 10.49 17.24
N GLU A 144 1.45 10.46 17.11
CA GLU A 144 0.56 9.80 18.05
C GLU A 144 0.68 8.28 18.01
N LEU A 145 0.70 7.68 16.81
CA LEU A 145 0.95 6.25 16.66
C LEU A 145 2.31 5.83 17.24
N ARG A 146 3.34 6.66 17.12
CA ARG A 146 4.65 6.42 17.76
C ARG A 146 4.59 6.58 19.27
N ALA A 147 3.85 7.57 19.77
CA ALA A 147 3.68 7.78 21.21
C ALA A 147 2.93 6.61 21.88
N LEU A 148 1.97 6.03 21.17
CA LEU A 148 1.21 4.87 21.63
C LEU A 148 1.99 3.55 21.51
N ASN A 149 2.98 3.46 20.61
CA ASN A 149 3.78 2.25 20.38
C ASN A 149 5.30 2.56 20.47
N PRO A 150 5.83 2.94 21.65
CA PRO A 150 7.22 3.38 21.81
C PRO A 150 8.27 2.29 21.58
N ASP A 151 7.87 1.02 21.75
CA ASP A 151 8.65 -0.20 21.56
C ASP A 151 8.64 -0.69 20.09
N LYS A 152 7.96 0.03 19.19
CA LYS A 152 7.73 -0.40 17.80
C LYS A 152 8.17 0.65 16.79
N THR A 153 8.54 0.17 15.61
CA THR A 153 8.83 1.02 14.46
C THR A 153 7.54 1.30 13.69
N VAL A 154 7.14 2.56 13.59
CA VAL A 154 5.97 3.02 12.83
C VAL A 154 6.42 3.80 11.59
N GLU A 155 6.10 3.27 10.41
CA GLU A 155 6.43 3.83 9.09
C GLU A 155 5.16 4.22 8.32
N PRO A 156 5.07 5.44 7.79
CA PRO A 156 3.94 5.81 6.93
C PRO A 156 4.06 5.14 5.56
N THR A 157 3.02 4.47 5.11
CA THR A 157 2.91 3.93 3.74
C THR A 157 2.00 4.80 2.86
N SER A 158 1.12 5.59 3.48
CA SER A 158 0.29 6.61 2.83
C SER A 158 -0.19 7.63 3.88
N ARG A 159 -0.96 8.64 3.45
CA ARG A 159 -1.53 9.68 4.34
C ARG A 159 -2.39 9.12 5.49
N ARG A 160 -2.98 7.94 5.30
CA ARG A 160 -3.89 7.28 6.26
C ARG A 160 -3.46 5.86 6.64
N ASN A 161 -2.31 5.41 6.13
CA ASN A 161 -1.85 4.03 6.30
C ASN A 161 -0.47 4.03 6.95
N PHE A 162 -0.33 3.23 8.00
CA PHE A 162 0.86 3.14 8.81
C PHE A 162 1.22 1.69 9.03
N LEU A 163 2.46 1.34 8.74
CA LEU A 163 3.01 0.02 8.96
C LEU A 163 3.74 0.01 10.31
N ILE A 164 3.36 -0.91 11.17
CA ILE A 164 3.85 -1.03 12.54
C ILE A 164 4.59 -2.35 12.65
N ARG A 165 5.86 -2.28 13.05
CA ARG A 165 6.77 -3.42 13.14
C ARG A 165 7.38 -3.49 14.54
N ALA A 166 7.67 -4.69 15.03
CA ALA A 166 8.53 -4.85 16.20
C ALA A 166 9.90 -4.20 15.92
N LYS A 167 10.42 -3.43 16.89
CA LYS A 167 11.74 -2.82 16.78
C LYS A 167 12.76 -3.95 16.78
N ARG A 168 13.40 -4.23 15.63
CA ARG A 168 14.53 -5.18 15.59
C ARG A 168 15.66 -4.58 16.41
N GLU A 169 15.98 -5.20 17.54
CA GLU A 169 17.27 -5.02 18.17
C GLU A 169 18.33 -5.57 17.21
N THR A 170 19.07 -4.66 16.59
CA THR A 170 20.30 -4.99 15.87
C THR A 170 21.32 -5.41 16.92
N TRP A 171 21.56 -6.70 17.04
CA TRP A 171 22.77 -7.26 17.64
C TRP A 171 23.78 -7.57 16.54
#